data_AF-K5WSS9-F1
#
_entry.id   AF-K5WSS9-F1
#
_cell.length_a   1.000
_cell.length_b   1.000
_cell.length_c   1.000
_cell.angle_alpha   90.00
_cell.angle_beta   90.00
_cell.angle_gamma   90.00
#
_symmetry.space_group_name_H-M   'P 1'
#
loop_
_entity.id
_entity.type
_entity.pdbx_description
1 polymer ?
#
loop_
_entity_poly.entity_id
_entity_poly.type
_entity_poly.pdbx_seq_one_letter_code
_entity_poly.pdbx_strand_id
1 'polypeptide(L)'
;MFYLSVTHGLRKQFTRELRDAIFIPDEEDRIRVNTWGAQQNPPQTYESLRNSSPQFLRQHCKHVIPPPHVLYPLVAHVFKTYGPLIDPKTKKPLFSTNNWQTANNVLNLIKNGYLSDPPGIPLYTIIGIDSRNGGLPLYRCARGTNTTEGGVHTHIRSRLPKFGTTIRHVNASLLDYVLRHNILSGIFNTTGQHYRGHFSIWVTNQIQQLLMTLNDMFINPIQIGGWVNGNLYVPTSESLGILPIPDDIRDLSGMMKYIPSLDSGQKILVSRITPRNPKTHLACPYS
;
A
#
# COMPACT_ATOMS: atom_id res chain seq x y z
N MET A 1 -0.07 6.48 -19.69
CA MET A 1 -1.45 6.53 -19.13
C MET A 1 -2.40 6.84 -20.27
N PHE A 2 -3.53 6.15 -20.41
CA PHE A 2 -4.52 6.49 -21.44
C PHE A 2 -5.21 7.81 -21.10
N TYR A 3 -5.10 8.80 -21.98
CA TYR A 3 -5.83 10.07 -21.87
C TYR A 3 -7.07 10.00 -22.75
N LEU A 4 -8.14 9.43 -22.20
CA LEU A 4 -9.44 9.31 -22.86
C LEU A 4 -10.33 10.50 -22.51
N SER A 5 -11.10 10.99 -23.48
CA SER A 5 -12.10 12.02 -23.24
C SER A 5 -13.11 11.56 -22.17
N VAL A 6 -13.38 12.41 -21.17
CA VAL A 6 -14.33 12.14 -20.08
C VAL A 6 -15.76 12.01 -20.61
N THR A 7 -16.08 12.73 -21.69
CA THR A 7 -17.42 12.78 -22.27
C THR A 7 -17.70 11.66 -23.27
N HIS A 8 -16.68 10.88 -23.65
CA HIS A 8 -16.84 9.81 -24.63
C HIS A 8 -17.70 8.67 -24.06
N GLY A 9 -18.83 8.37 -24.72
CA GLY A 9 -19.81 7.40 -24.21
C GLY A 9 -19.23 6.02 -23.91
N LEU A 10 -18.30 5.55 -24.75
CA LEU A 10 -17.65 4.24 -24.59
C LEU A 10 -16.52 4.18 -23.56
N ARG A 11 -16.11 5.29 -22.94
CA ARG A 11 -14.98 5.31 -21.99
C ARG A 11 -15.17 4.32 -20.84
N LYS A 12 -16.37 4.29 -20.25
CA LYS A 12 -16.67 3.40 -19.12
C LYS A 12 -16.63 1.93 -19.52
N GLN A 13 -17.22 1.60 -20.66
CA GLN A 13 -17.25 0.23 -21.17
C GLN A 13 -15.84 -0.25 -21.54
N PHE A 14 -15.09 0.54 -22.31
CA PHE A 14 -13.69 0.24 -22.64
C PHE A 14 -12.85 -0.03 -21.38
N THR A 15 -12.96 0.81 -20.36
CA THR A 15 -12.18 0.65 -19.12
C THR A 15 -12.51 -0.66 -18.40
N ARG A 16 -13.78 -1.09 -18.44
CA ARG A 16 -14.23 -2.36 -17.84
C ARG A 16 -13.75 -3.56 -18.64
N GLU A 17 -13.89 -3.54 -19.97
CA GLU A 17 -13.41 -4.62 -20.83
C GLU A 17 -11.89 -4.76 -20.77
N LEU A 18 -11.15 -3.65 -20.75
CA LEU A 18 -9.71 -3.67 -20.59
C LEU A 18 -9.29 -4.27 -19.24
N ARG A 19 -9.97 -3.90 -18.16
CA ARG A 19 -9.72 -4.46 -16.83
C ARG A 19 -9.89 -5.98 -16.85
N ASP A 20 -10.99 -6.48 -17.42
CA ASP A 20 -11.29 -7.91 -17.37
C ASP A 20 -10.44 -8.74 -18.34
N ALA A 21 -9.99 -8.14 -19.45
CA ALA A 21 -8.99 -8.75 -20.32
C ALA A 21 -7.64 -8.92 -19.62
N ILE A 22 -7.31 -8.05 -18.65
CA ILE A 22 -6.08 -8.11 -17.87
C ILE A 22 -6.24 -9.02 -16.64
N PHE A 23 -7.34 -8.87 -15.91
CA PHE A 23 -7.61 -9.53 -14.64
C PHE A 23 -8.69 -10.61 -14.83
N ILE A 24 -8.25 -11.83 -15.13
CA ILE A 24 -9.15 -12.96 -15.36
C ILE A 24 -9.59 -13.52 -14.00
N PRO A 25 -10.90 -13.62 -13.70
CA PRO A 25 -11.35 -14.19 -12.45
C PRO A 25 -10.98 -15.67 -12.33
N ASP A 26 -10.66 -16.09 -11.11
CA ASP A 26 -10.55 -17.49 -10.76
C ASP A 26 -11.92 -18.18 -10.92
N GLU A 27 -11.94 -19.32 -11.61
CA GLU A 27 -13.17 -19.98 -12.00
C GLU A 27 -13.97 -20.47 -10.78
N GLU A 28 -13.29 -21.00 -9.76
CA GLU A 28 -13.95 -21.49 -8.56
C GLU A 28 -14.60 -20.35 -7.77
N ASP A 29 -13.89 -19.23 -7.63
CA ASP A 29 -14.46 -18.04 -6.99
C ASP A 29 -15.62 -17.46 -7.78
N ARG A 30 -15.53 -17.45 -9.11
CA ARG A 30 -16.62 -16.99 -9.97
C ARG A 30 -17.87 -17.84 -9.76
N ILE A 31 -17.71 -19.17 -9.70
CA ILE A 31 -18.80 -20.10 -9.41
C ILE A 31 -19.36 -19.83 -8.01
N ARG A 32 -18.53 -19.72 -6.97
CA ARG A 32 -18.97 -19.40 -5.60
C ARG A 32 -19.80 -18.12 -5.53
N VAL A 33 -19.32 -17.05 -6.16
CA VAL A 33 -20.02 -15.76 -6.21
C VAL A 33 -21.36 -15.89 -6.95
N ASN A 34 -21.42 -16.64 -8.05
CA ASN A 34 -22.68 -16.88 -8.76
C ASN A 34 -23.66 -17.73 -7.94
N THR A 35 -23.19 -18.76 -7.23
CA THR A 35 -24.01 -19.59 -6.34
C THR A 35 -24.60 -18.75 -5.19
N TRP A 36 -23.78 -17.90 -4.56
CA TRP A 36 -24.26 -16.95 -3.56
C TRP A 36 -25.24 -15.92 -4.15
N GLY A 37 -24.92 -15.41 -5.34
CA GLY A 37 -25.71 -14.43 -6.06
C GLY A 37 -27.11 -14.93 -6.43
N ALA A 38 -27.24 -16.21 -6.76
CA ALA A 38 -28.53 -16.86 -7.04
C ALA A 38 -29.47 -16.91 -5.84
N GLN A 39 -28.93 -16.86 -4.61
CA GLN A 39 -29.71 -16.85 -3.36
C GLN A 39 -30.18 -15.44 -2.97
N GLN A 40 -29.69 -14.39 -3.64
CA GLN A 40 -30.08 -13.02 -3.34
C GLN A 40 -31.46 -12.70 -3.91
N ASN A 41 -32.12 -11.68 -3.34
CA ASN A 41 -33.39 -11.17 -3.85
C ASN A 41 -33.28 -9.67 -4.15
N PRO A 42 -33.22 -9.25 -5.42
CA PRO A 42 -33.25 -10.07 -6.65
C PRO A 42 -31.95 -10.84 -6.89
N PRO A 43 -31.98 -11.98 -7.63
CA PRO A 43 -30.78 -12.75 -7.95
C PRO A 43 -29.73 -11.90 -8.66
N GLN A 44 -28.47 -12.08 -8.27
CA GLN A 44 -27.32 -11.38 -8.84
C GLN A 44 -26.39 -12.38 -9.55
N THR A 45 -25.83 -11.96 -10.68
CA THR A 45 -24.74 -12.69 -11.34
C THR A 45 -23.42 -11.96 -11.15
N TYR A 46 -22.31 -12.67 -11.38
CA TYR A 46 -20.99 -12.10 -11.43
C TYR A 46 -20.93 -10.90 -12.37
N GLU A 47 -21.53 -11.00 -13.56
CA GLU A 47 -21.55 -9.94 -14.58
C GLU A 47 -22.37 -8.72 -14.14
N SER A 48 -23.45 -8.93 -13.38
CA SER A 48 -24.20 -7.83 -12.74
C SER A 48 -23.33 -7.11 -11.72
N LEU A 49 -22.76 -7.87 -10.77
CA LEU A 49 -21.90 -7.37 -9.69
C LEU A 49 -20.63 -6.71 -10.21
N ARG A 50 -20.10 -7.19 -11.33
CA ARG A 50 -18.97 -6.61 -12.04
C ARG A 50 -19.21 -5.15 -12.42
N ASN A 51 -20.45 -4.81 -12.75
CA ASN A 51 -20.84 -3.48 -13.16
C ASN A 51 -21.34 -2.62 -11.99
N SER A 52 -22.12 -3.19 -11.07
CA SER A 52 -22.73 -2.48 -9.94
C SER A 52 -21.81 -2.36 -8.73
N SER A 53 -21.11 -3.44 -8.38
CA SER A 53 -20.32 -3.58 -7.14
C SER A 53 -18.92 -4.18 -7.40
N PRO A 54 -18.06 -3.51 -8.20
CA PRO A 54 -16.75 -4.07 -8.55
C PRO A 54 -15.78 -4.16 -7.35
N GLN A 55 -16.04 -3.43 -6.26
CA GLN A 55 -15.23 -3.53 -5.03
C GLN A 55 -15.50 -4.84 -4.29
N PHE A 56 -16.76 -5.24 -4.17
CA PHE A 56 -17.18 -6.53 -3.64
C PHE A 56 -16.48 -7.68 -4.38
N LEU A 57 -16.51 -7.70 -5.71
CA LEU A 57 -15.84 -8.76 -6.47
C LEU A 57 -14.33 -8.80 -6.26
N ARG A 58 -13.66 -7.65 -6.12
CA ARG A 58 -12.21 -7.63 -5.83
C ARG A 58 -11.88 -8.18 -4.45
N GLN A 59 -12.82 -8.16 -3.52
CA GLN A 59 -12.65 -8.72 -2.18
C GLN A 59 -12.95 -10.21 -2.12
N HIS A 60 -13.89 -10.71 -2.94
CA HIS A 60 -14.40 -12.08 -2.86
C HIS A 60 -13.99 -13.00 -4.01
N CYS A 61 -13.27 -12.49 -5.02
CA CYS A 61 -12.83 -13.28 -6.16
C CYS A 61 -11.36 -12.98 -6.45
N LYS A 62 -10.54 -14.03 -6.51
CA LYS A 62 -9.16 -13.91 -7.00
C LYS A 62 -9.19 -13.57 -8.50
N HIS A 63 -8.22 -12.79 -8.95
CA HIS A 63 -7.98 -12.55 -10.38
C HIS A 63 -6.55 -12.92 -10.73
N VAL A 64 -6.31 -13.53 -11.86
CA VAL A 64 -4.97 -13.87 -12.37
C VAL A 64 -4.70 -13.06 -13.62
N ILE A 65 -3.47 -12.54 -13.73
CA ILE A 65 -2.96 -11.98 -14.97
C ILE A 65 -2.20 -13.11 -15.69
N PRO A 66 -2.76 -13.67 -16.78
CA PRO A 66 -2.20 -14.85 -17.41
C PRO A 66 -0.87 -14.56 -18.12
N PRO A 67 -0.13 -15.60 -18.57
CA PRO A 67 1.10 -15.43 -19.32
C PRO A 67 0.92 -14.63 -20.62
N PRO A 68 2.01 -14.06 -21.19
CA PRO A 68 1.95 -13.16 -22.35
C PRO A 68 1.19 -13.70 -23.56
N HIS A 69 1.34 -15.00 -23.85
CA HIS A 69 0.72 -15.64 -25.02
C HIS A 69 -0.82 -15.69 -24.92
N VAL A 70 -1.38 -15.67 -23.70
CA VAL A 70 -2.83 -15.57 -23.45
C VAL A 70 -3.25 -14.12 -23.29
N LEU A 71 -2.49 -13.33 -22.53
CA LEU A 71 -2.84 -11.94 -22.20
C LEU A 71 -2.83 -11.02 -23.43
N TYR A 72 -1.81 -11.14 -24.28
CA TYR A 72 -1.62 -10.29 -25.45
C TYR A 72 -2.84 -10.29 -26.39
N PRO A 73 -3.34 -11.45 -26.88
CA PRO A 73 -4.48 -11.46 -27.79
C PRO A 73 -5.75 -10.88 -27.16
N LEU A 74 -5.99 -11.12 -25.86
CA LEU A 74 -7.14 -10.57 -25.14
C LEU A 74 -7.12 -9.04 -25.10
N VAL A 75 -5.99 -8.46 -24.70
CA VAL A 75 -5.84 -7.00 -24.61
C VAL A 75 -5.80 -6.35 -25.99
N ALA A 76 -5.12 -6.97 -26.95
CA ALA A 76 -5.09 -6.50 -28.33
C ALA A 76 -6.48 -6.51 -28.98
N HIS A 77 -7.31 -7.52 -28.67
CA HIS A 77 -8.69 -7.57 -29.12
C HIS A 77 -9.49 -6.39 -28.57
N VAL A 78 -9.40 -6.08 -27.27
CA VAL A 78 -10.07 -4.91 -26.68
C VAL A 78 -9.62 -3.61 -27.37
N PHE A 79 -8.34 -3.42 -27.62
CA PHE A 79 -7.83 -2.23 -28.31
C PHE A 79 -8.34 -2.11 -29.74
N LYS A 80 -8.36 -3.20 -30.50
CA LYS A 80 -8.88 -3.22 -31.88
C LYS A 80 -10.39 -3.00 -31.94
N THR A 81 -11.13 -3.55 -30.99
CA THR A 81 -12.58 -3.43 -30.93
C THR A 81 -13.02 -2.01 -30.54
N TYR A 82 -12.39 -1.41 -29.53
CA TYR A 82 -12.84 -0.12 -29.00
C TYR A 82 -12.11 1.10 -29.57
N GLY A 83 -10.83 0.96 -29.93
CA GLY A 83 -10.00 2.07 -30.40
C GLY A 83 -10.59 2.87 -31.56
N PRO A 84 -11.10 2.24 -32.63
CA PRO A 84 -11.64 2.95 -33.79
C PRO A 84 -13.10 3.42 -33.60
N LEU A 85 -13.78 3.03 -32.53
CA LEU A 85 -15.19 3.37 -32.34
C LEU A 85 -15.36 4.88 -32.14
N ILE A 86 -16.29 5.45 -32.90
CA ILE A 86 -16.53 6.90 -32.99
C ILE A 86 -17.61 7.30 -32.00
N ASP A 87 -17.37 8.37 -31.24
CA ASP A 87 -18.41 8.99 -30.42
C ASP A 87 -19.45 9.70 -31.32
N PRO A 88 -20.76 9.38 -31.18
CA PRO A 88 -21.81 10.03 -31.94
C PRO A 88 -21.82 11.56 -31.84
N LYS A 89 -21.41 12.12 -30.69
CA LYS A 89 -21.43 13.57 -30.42
C LYS A 89 -20.18 14.27 -30.94
N THR A 90 -18.99 13.82 -30.52
CA THR A 90 -17.73 14.49 -30.87
C THR A 90 -17.19 14.09 -32.25
N LYS A 91 -17.74 13.03 -32.86
CA LYS A 91 -17.30 12.46 -34.15
C LYS A 91 -15.81 12.07 -34.17
N LYS A 92 -15.22 11.85 -33.01
CA LYS A 92 -13.83 11.41 -32.84
C LYS A 92 -13.79 9.95 -32.42
N PRO A 93 -12.76 9.19 -32.84
CA PRO A 93 -12.54 7.84 -32.33
C PRO A 93 -12.16 7.88 -30.83
N LEU A 94 -12.40 6.78 -30.13
CA LEU A 94 -12.00 6.63 -28.73
C LEU A 94 -10.49 6.79 -28.57
N PHE A 95 -9.70 6.21 -29.49
CA PHE A 95 -8.25 6.33 -29.50
C PHE A 95 -7.79 7.42 -30.46
N SER A 96 -7.13 8.45 -29.92
CA SER A 96 -6.29 9.37 -30.68
C SER A 96 -4.95 8.70 -31.03
N THR A 97 -4.13 9.37 -31.84
CA THR A 97 -2.76 8.94 -32.18
C THR A 97 -1.92 8.61 -30.93
N ASN A 98 -2.00 9.46 -29.89
CA ASN A 98 -1.28 9.25 -28.63
C ASN A 98 -1.82 8.05 -27.84
N ASN A 99 -3.13 7.78 -27.92
CA ASN A 99 -3.73 6.61 -27.28
C ASN A 99 -3.30 5.31 -27.99
N TRP A 100 -3.14 5.33 -29.31
CA TRP A 100 -2.56 4.19 -30.05
C TRP A 100 -1.10 3.93 -29.69
N GLN A 101 -0.29 4.99 -29.52
CA GLN A 101 1.08 4.84 -29.01
C GLN A 101 1.09 4.21 -27.61
N THR A 102 0.19 4.68 -26.72
CA THR A 102 0.04 4.11 -25.38
C THR A 102 -0.40 2.64 -25.43
N ALA A 103 -1.35 2.30 -26.28
CA ALA A 103 -1.81 0.92 -26.48
C ALA A 103 -0.67 0.01 -26.95
N ASN A 104 0.14 0.45 -27.92
CA ASN A 104 1.30 -0.30 -28.40
C ASN A 104 2.35 -0.49 -27.29
N ASN A 105 2.59 0.53 -26.47
CA ASN A 105 3.49 0.40 -25.32
C ASN A 105 2.98 -0.63 -24.31
N VAL A 106 1.67 -0.64 -24.02
CA VAL A 106 1.05 -1.66 -23.14
C VAL A 106 1.21 -3.06 -23.74
N LEU A 107 0.94 -3.23 -25.04
CA LEU A 107 1.14 -4.51 -25.72
C LEU A 107 2.60 -4.97 -25.69
N ASN A 108 3.57 -4.06 -25.82
CA ASN A 108 4.99 -4.36 -25.69
C ASN A 108 5.35 -4.80 -24.26
N LEU A 109 4.81 -4.15 -23.22
CA LEU A 109 5.01 -4.56 -21.83
C LEU A 109 4.47 -5.97 -21.58
N ILE A 110 3.29 -6.28 -22.12
CA ILE A 110 2.69 -7.61 -22.05
C ILE A 110 3.57 -8.63 -22.76
N LYS A 111 4.00 -8.32 -23.99
CA LYS A 111 4.84 -9.21 -24.81
C LYS A 111 6.14 -9.59 -24.09
N ASN A 112 6.73 -8.65 -23.35
CA ASN A 112 7.95 -8.85 -22.57
C ASN A 112 7.71 -9.55 -21.22
N GLY A 113 6.47 -9.87 -20.86
CA GLY A 113 6.14 -10.55 -19.60
C GLY A 113 6.13 -9.66 -18.36
N TYR A 114 6.20 -8.34 -18.51
CA TYR A 114 6.28 -7.42 -17.36
C TYR A 114 4.94 -7.20 -16.63
N LEU A 115 3.83 -7.62 -17.24
CA LEU A 115 2.50 -7.47 -16.64
C LEU A 115 1.96 -8.78 -16.05
N SER A 116 2.40 -9.94 -16.56
CA SER A 116 1.91 -11.24 -16.13
C SER A 116 2.32 -11.57 -14.70
N ASP A 117 1.49 -12.34 -14.01
CA ASP A 117 1.83 -12.80 -12.67
C ASP A 117 3.02 -13.79 -12.73
N PRO A 118 3.94 -13.74 -11.75
CA PRO A 118 5.02 -14.71 -11.67
C PRO A 118 4.46 -16.12 -11.37
N PRO A 119 4.96 -17.16 -12.06
CA PRO A 119 4.48 -18.52 -11.88
C PRO A 119 4.81 -19.04 -10.47
N GLY A 120 3.85 -19.73 -9.84
CA GLY A 120 4.03 -20.37 -8.54
C GLY A 120 4.01 -19.43 -7.33
N ILE A 121 3.78 -18.13 -7.50
CA ILE A 121 3.70 -17.18 -6.39
C ILE A 121 2.23 -16.89 -6.07
N PRO A 122 1.73 -17.25 -4.88
CA PRO A 122 0.37 -16.93 -4.48
C PRO A 122 0.24 -15.42 -4.18
N LEU A 123 -0.45 -14.69 -5.04
CA LEU A 123 -0.68 -13.25 -4.88
C LEU A 123 -1.93 -12.91 -4.06
N TYR A 124 -2.66 -13.90 -3.57
CA TYR A 124 -3.83 -13.69 -2.71
C TYR A 124 -3.70 -14.49 -1.43
N THR A 125 -4.09 -13.84 -0.33
CA THR A 125 -4.19 -14.45 0.99
C THR A 125 -5.60 -14.31 1.50
N ILE A 126 -6.18 -15.39 2.04
CA ILE A 126 -7.48 -15.33 2.72
C ILE A 126 -7.27 -14.65 4.06
N ILE A 127 -7.99 -13.54 4.29
CA ILE A 127 -7.93 -12.76 5.54
C ILE A 127 -9.11 -13.03 6.45
N GLY A 128 -10.15 -13.70 5.96
CA GLY A 128 -11.34 -14.03 6.73
C GLY A 128 -12.44 -14.60 5.86
N ILE A 129 -13.58 -14.84 6.49
CA ILE A 129 -14.81 -15.30 5.87
C ILE A 129 -15.88 -14.24 6.13
N ASP A 130 -16.60 -13.85 5.08
CA ASP A 130 -17.70 -12.90 5.21
C ASP A 130 -18.99 -13.64 5.57
N SER A 131 -19.29 -13.64 6.88
CA SER A 131 -20.49 -14.27 7.42
C SER A 131 -21.79 -13.60 6.96
N ARG A 132 -21.76 -12.34 6.53
CA ARG A 132 -22.95 -11.62 6.06
C ARG A 132 -23.30 -12.00 4.63
N ASN A 133 -22.27 -12.26 3.82
CA ASN A 133 -22.41 -12.62 2.41
C ASN A 133 -22.24 -14.12 2.20
N GLY A 134 -22.98 -14.93 2.97
CA GLY A 134 -23.08 -16.38 2.76
C GLY A 134 -21.78 -17.16 2.95
N GLY A 135 -20.82 -16.61 3.70
CA GLY A 135 -19.54 -17.28 3.97
C GLY A 135 -18.53 -17.17 2.83
N LEU A 136 -18.64 -16.17 1.96
CA LEU A 136 -17.64 -15.95 0.90
C LEU A 136 -16.26 -15.64 1.49
N PRO A 137 -15.16 -16.17 0.91
CA PRO A 137 -13.81 -15.83 1.35
C PRO A 137 -13.53 -14.35 1.13
N LEU A 138 -12.79 -13.75 2.05
CA LEU A 138 -12.23 -12.41 1.90
C LEU A 138 -10.76 -12.53 1.53
N TYR A 139 -10.39 -11.96 0.40
CA TYR A 139 -9.04 -11.98 -0.11
C TYR A 139 -8.33 -10.63 0.06
N ARG A 140 -7.05 -10.72 0.41
CA ARG A 140 -6.10 -9.61 0.28
C ARG A 140 -5.16 -9.92 -0.88
N CYS A 141 -5.11 -9.02 -1.85
CA CYS A 141 -4.16 -9.12 -2.95
C CYS A 141 -2.82 -8.50 -2.55
N ALA A 142 -1.73 -9.23 -2.81
CA ALA A 142 -0.35 -8.76 -2.64
C ALA A 142 0.15 -7.97 -3.87
N ARG A 143 -0.63 -7.88 -4.96
CA ARG A 143 -0.30 -6.98 -6.07
C ARG A 143 -0.34 -5.55 -5.57
N GLY A 144 0.84 -4.94 -5.48
CA GLY A 144 0.96 -3.54 -5.09
C GLY A 144 0.23 -2.64 -6.09
N THR A 145 -0.46 -1.62 -5.58
CA THR A 145 -0.46 -0.31 -6.27
C THR A 145 0.97 0.22 -6.23
N ASN A 146 1.39 1.01 -7.22
CA ASN A 146 2.75 1.54 -7.26
C ASN A 146 3.13 2.15 -5.90
N THR A 147 4.04 1.44 -5.22
CA THR A 147 4.43 1.65 -3.83
C THR A 147 4.94 3.08 -3.58
N THR A 148 5.39 3.72 -4.66
CA THR A 148 5.97 5.06 -4.77
C THR A 148 4.97 6.22 -4.65
N GLU A 149 3.65 6.06 -4.83
CA GLU A 149 2.73 7.22 -4.75
C GLU A 149 1.59 7.03 -3.75
N GLY A 150 0.94 5.86 -3.70
CA GLY A 150 -0.26 5.67 -2.87
C GLY A 150 -0.02 5.20 -1.44
N GLY A 151 1.04 4.44 -1.20
CA GLY A 151 1.33 3.83 0.10
C GLY A 151 2.28 4.70 0.93
N VAL A 152 3.58 4.45 0.81
CA VAL A 152 4.57 4.99 1.73
C VAL A 152 4.83 6.48 1.49
N HIS A 153 4.96 6.93 0.25
CA HIS A 153 5.39 8.32 -0.05
C HIS A 153 4.36 9.37 0.38
N THR A 154 3.07 9.15 0.11
CA THR A 154 2.00 10.07 0.55
C THR A 154 1.99 10.17 2.08
N HIS A 155 2.16 9.05 2.78
CA HIS A 155 2.21 9.06 4.25
C HIS A 155 3.50 9.69 4.79
N ILE A 156 4.67 9.41 4.21
CA ILE A 156 5.95 10.05 4.58
C ILE A 156 5.87 11.56 4.43
N ARG A 157 5.33 12.07 3.32
CA ARG A 157 5.23 13.52 3.07
C ARG A 157 4.46 14.26 4.16
N SER A 158 3.47 13.61 4.77
CA SER A 158 2.70 14.19 5.89
C SER A 158 3.46 14.20 7.23
N ARG A 159 4.49 13.36 7.35
CA ARG A 159 5.29 13.18 8.57
C ARG A 159 6.59 13.96 8.54
N LEU A 160 7.05 14.37 7.36
CA LEU A 160 8.21 15.22 7.22
C LEU A 160 7.87 16.69 7.58
N PRO A 161 8.76 17.38 8.32
CA PRO A 161 8.62 18.81 8.57
C PRO A 161 8.68 19.59 7.26
N LYS A 162 7.85 20.64 7.16
CA LYS A 162 7.69 21.39 5.89
C LYS A 162 8.84 22.35 5.58
N PHE A 163 9.47 22.94 6.59
CA PHE A 163 10.56 23.91 6.45
C PHE A 163 11.47 23.90 7.68
N GLY A 164 12.72 24.37 7.50
CA GLY A 164 13.60 24.76 8.61
C GLY A 164 14.04 23.62 9.56
N THR A 165 14.24 22.42 9.03
CA THR A 165 14.61 21.26 9.85
C THR A 165 16.06 20.82 9.59
N THR A 166 16.69 20.22 10.59
CA THR A 166 17.99 19.58 10.43
C THR A 166 17.83 18.18 9.84
N ILE A 167 18.88 17.68 9.18
CA ILE A 167 18.89 16.31 8.65
C ILE A 167 18.65 15.26 9.75
N ARG A 168 19.11 15.53 10.99
CA ARG A 168 18.86 14.67 12.15
C ARG A 168 17.38 14.58 12.50
N HIS A 169 16.66 15.70 12.43
CA HIS A 169 15.22 15.72 12.68
C HIS A 169 14.46 14.96 11.59
N VAL A 170 14.83 15.12 10.31
CA VAL A 170 14.27 14.31 9.20
C VAL A 170 14.44 12.83 9.47
N ASN A 171 15.66 12.40 9.83
CA ASN A 171 15.94 11.01 10.14
C ASN A 171 15.10 10.51 11.33
N ALA A 172 15.00 11.30 12.40
CA ALA A 172 14.14 10.95 13.54
C ALA A 172 12.66 10.82 13.15
N SER A 173 12.12 11.71 12.30
CA SER A 173 10.74 11.62 11.81
C SER A 173 10.51 10.37 10.94
N LEU A 174 11.49 10.01 10.10
CA LEU A 174 11.43 8.80 9.29
C LEU A 174 11.45 7.54 10.17
N LEU A 175 12.34 7.50 11.17
CA LEU A 175 12.42 6.38 12.11
C LEU A 175 11.13 6.21 12.92
N ASP A 176 10.52 7.30 13.41
CA ASP A 176 9.22 7.23 14.10
C ASP A 176 8.12 6.71 13.15
N TYR A 177 8.08 7.16 11.89
CA TYR A 177 7.15 6.65 10.90
C TYR A 177 7.33 5.14 10.65
N VAL A 178 8.57 4.71 10.40
CA VAL A 178 8.91 3.30 10.14
C VAL A 178 8.54 2.43 11.33
N LEU A 179 8.90 2.84 12.55
CA LEU A 179 8.53 2.14 13.77
C LEU A 179 7.01 1.95 13.88
N ARG A 180 6.24 3.03 13.77
CA ARG A 180 4.78 2.97 13.89
C ARG A 180 4.16 2.12 12.78
N HIS A 181 4.63 2.30 11.55
CA HIS A 181 4.15 1.54 10.41
C HIS A 181 4.39 0.04 10.62
N ASN A 182 5.60 -0.34 11.05
CA ASN A 182 5.97 -1.74 11.28
C ASN A 182 5.18 -2.35 12.43
N ILE A 183 4.97 -1.63 13.54
CA ILE A 183 4.14 -2.11 14.65
C ILE A 183 2.70 -2.33 14.19
N LEU A 184 2.09 -1.33 13.54
CA LEU A 184 0.70 -1.41 13.09
C LEU A 184 0.49 -2.51 12.05
N SER A 185 1.29 -2.49 10.99
CA SER A 185 1.19 -3.45 9.88
C SER A 185 1.60 -4.85 10.32
N GLY A 186 2.69 -4.97 11.09
CA GLY A 186 3.20 -6.26 11.57
C GLY A 186 2.20 -6.96 12.48
N ILE A 187 1.63 -6.26 13.46
CA ILE A 187 0.65 -6.85 14.38
C ILE A 187 -0.63 -7.22 13.64
N PHE A 188 -1.14 -6.35 12.78
CA PHE A 188 -2.34 -6.64 12.00
C PHE A 188 -2.14 -7.81 11.04
N ASN A 189 -0.99 -7.89 10.36
CA ASN A 189 -0.71 -8.98 9.43
C ASN A 189 -0.44 -10.32 10.14
N THR A 190 0.09 -10.28 11.37
CA THR A 190 0.40 -11.51 12.14
C THR A 190 -0.82 -12.03 12.90
N THR A 191 -1.62 -11.13 13.48
CA THR A 191 -2.69 -11.51 14.41
C THR A 191 -4.11 -11.24 13.89
N GLY A 192 -4.25 -10.49 12.80
CA GLY A 192 -5.54 -9.95 12.35
C GLY A 192 -6.10 -8.83 13.22
N GLN A 193 -5.46 -8.51 14.36
CA GLN A 193 -5.93 -7.51 15.31
C GLN A 193 -5.21 -6.17 15.11
N HIS A 194 -5.91 -5.08 15.39
CA HIS A 194 -5.27 -3.76 15.44
C HIS A 194 -4.40 -3.65 16.69
N TYR A 195 -3.21 -3.10 16.53
CA TYR A 195 -2.33 -2.80 17.67
C TYR A 195 -3.06 -1.89 18.67
N ARG A 196 -3.02 -2.31 19.94
CA ARG A 196 -3.50 -1.54 21.08
C ARG A 196 -2.34 -1.35 22.04
N GLY A 197 -1.79 -0.14 22.08
CA GLY A 197 -0.63 0.17 22.91
C GLY A 197 -0.05 1.53 22.58
N HIS A 198 1.04 1.86 23.28
CA HIS A 198 1.75 3.12 23.10
C HIS A 198 2.97 2.95 22.20
N PHE A 199 3.23 3.91 21.31
CA PHE A 199 4.33 3.83 20.34
C PHE A 199 5.72 4.17 20.92
N SER A 200 5.80 4.70 22.15
CA SER A 200 7.11 4.95 22.77
C SER A 200 7.72 3.64 23.24
N ILE A 201 8.70 3.15 22.47
CA ILE A 201 9.50 1.97 22.80
C ILE A 201 10.17 2.10 24.16
N TRP A 202 10.57 3.32 24.54
CA TRP A 202 11.25 3.61 25.80
C TRP A 202 10.34 3.36 26.99
N VAL A 203 9.07 3.76 26.89
CA VAL A 203 8.07 3.53 27.94
C VAL A 203 7.79 2.04 28.07
N THR A 204 7.61 1.32 26.96
CA THR A 204 7.41 -0.13 26.99
C THR A 204 8.60 -0.86 27.63
N ASN A 205 9.82 -0.47 27.26
CA ASN A 205 11.05 -1.04 27.83
C ASN A 205 11.16 -0.75 29.34
N GLN A 206 10.82 0.46 29.79
CA GLN A 206 10.82 0.82 31.21
C GLN A 206 9.78 0.03 32.00
N ILE A 207 8.55 -0.10 31.48
CA ILE A 207 7.51 -0.90 32.14
C ILE A 207 7.97 -2.35 32.30
N GLN A 208 8.57 -2.94 31.25
CA GLN A 208 9.07 -4.30 31.32
C GLN A 208 10.21 -4.45 32.34
N GLN A 209 11.15 -3.50 32.40
CA GLN A 209 12.22 -3.52 33.42
C GLN A 209 11.65 -3.43 34.84
N LEU A 210 10.69 -2.53 35.08
CA LEU A 210 10.04 -2.40 36.37
C LEU A 210 9.29 -3.68 36.77
N LEU A 211 8.60 -4.31 35.81
CA LEU A 211 7.89 -5.58 36.03
C LEU A 211 8.86 -6.70 36.42
N MET A 212 10.03 -6.77 35.77
CA MET A 212 11.08 -7.74 36.12
C MET A 212 11.64 -7.49 37.51
N THR A 213 11.96 -6.24 37.85
CA THR A 213 12.51 -5.88 39.17
C THR A 213 11.53 -6.13 40.31
N LEU A 214 10.24 -5.89 40.08
CA LEU A 214 9.19 -6.01 41.09
C LEU A 214 8.46 -7.36 41.04
N ASN A 215 8.98 -8.33 40.27
CA ASN A 215 8.29 -9.60 40.01
C ASN A 215 7.88 -10.33 41.29
N ASP A 216 8.75 -10.34 42.30
CA ASP A 216 8.53 -11.04 43.58
C ASP A 216 7.48 -10.36 44.48
N MET A 217 7.12 -9.11 44.15
CA MET A 217 6.08 -8.37 44.86
C MET A 217 4.68 -8.57 44.27
N PHE A 218 4.57 -9.13 43.07
CA PHE A 218 3.29 -9.33 42.39
C PHE A 218 2.84 -10.79 42.45
N ILE A 219 1.54 -11.00 42.65
CA ILE A 219 0.92 -12.32 42.51
C ILE A 219 0.47 -12.46 41.05
N ASN A 220 1.12 -13.35 40.29
CA ASN A 220 0.83 -13.63 38.88
C ASN A 220 0.81 -12.36 37.97
N PRO A 221 1.92 -11.60 37.89
CA PRO A 221 1.98 -10.42 37.03
C PRO A 221 1.74 -10.77 35.55
N ILE A 222 0.93 -9.96 34.86
CA ILE A 222 0.75 -10.06 33.41
C ILE A 222 2.05 -9.63 32.74
N GLN A 223 2.73 -10.57 32.09
CA GLN A 223 3.96 -10.31 31.36
C GLN A 223 3.68 -9.63 30.01
N ILE A 224 4.58 -8.74 29.59
CA ILE A 224 4.54 -8.14 28.25
C ILE A 224 5.06 -9.18 27.24
N GLY A 225 4.15 -9.95 26.66
CA GLY A 225 4.46 -10.94 25.63
C GLY A 225 4.74 -10.32 24.25
N GLY A 226 5.61 -10.95 23.46
CA GLY A 226 5.89 -10.55 22.07
C GLY A 226 6.70 -9.26 21.90
N TRP A 227 7.22 -8.70 23.00
CA TRP A 227 8.10 -7.53 22.99
C TRP A 227 9.49 -7.91 23.50
N VAL A 228 10.51 -7.55 22.72
CA VAL A 228 11.92 -7.75 23.10
C VAL A 228 12.46 -6.43 23.63
N ASN A 229 12.90 -6.41 24.89
CA ASN A 229 13.44 -5.20 25.51
C ASN A 229 14.84 -4.88 24.97
N GLY A 230 14.91 -3.86 24.10
CA GLY A 230 16.19 -3.38 23.56
C GLY A 230 17.18 -2.89 24.62
N ASN A 231 16.71 -2.43 25.79
CA ASN A 231 17.58 -1.93 26.85
C ASN A 231 18.38 -3.03 27.55
N LEU A 232 18.05 -4.31 27.32
CA LEU A 232 18.78 -5.46 27.87
C LEU A 232 19.96 -5.90 26.99
N TYR A 233 20.12 -5.31 25.80
CA TYR A 233 21.23 -5.60 24.91
C TYR A 233 22.41 -4.67 25.16
N VAL A 234 23.62 -5.17 24.91
CA VAL A 234 24.84 -4.36 24.93
C VAL A 234 24.76 -3.32 23.80
N PRO A 235 25.04 -2.03 24.07
CA PRO A 235 25.11 -1.02 23.02
C PRO A 235 26.14 -1.39 21.96
N THR A 236 25.74 -1.35 20.68
CA THR A 236 26.65 -1.55 19.55
C THR A 236 27.52 -0.30 19.33
N SER A 237 28.73 -0.49 18.82
CA SER A 237 29.59 0.59 18.34
C SER A 237 29.25 1.02 16.90
N GLU A 238 28.36 0.28 16.23
CA GLU A 238 27.92 0.59 14.87
C GLU A 238 27.09 1.88 14.83
N SER A 239 27.40 2.74 13.85
CA SER A 239 26.59 3.91 13.51
C SER A 239 25.72 3.62 12.30
N LEU A 240 24.40 3.78 12.44
CA LEU A 240 23.44 3.58 11.37
C LEU A 240 22.75 4.92 11.02
N GLY A 241 22.43 5.12 9.74
CA GLY A 241 21.73 6.32 9.26
C GLY A 241 22.68 7.38 8.68
N ILE A 242 22.65 8.60 9.23
CA ILE A 242 23.47 9.71 8.73
C ILE A 242 24.90 9.52 9.23
N LEU A 243 25.79 9.12 8.32
CA LEU A 243 27.20 8.92 8.61
C LEU A 243 27.97 10.25 8.54
N PRO A 244 29.05 10.41 9.34
CA PRO A 244 29.96 11.52 9.16
C PRO A 244 30.61 11.46 7.78
N ILE A 245 30.86 12.63 7.19
CA ILE A 245 31.64 12.71 5.95
C ILE A 245 33.09 12.31 6.29
N PRO A 246 33.70 11.39 5.53
CA PRO A 246 35.10 11.01 5.70
C PRO A 246 36.03 12.23 5.70
N ASP A 247 37.08 12.19 6.52
CA ASP A 247 37.97 13.33 6.74
C ASP A 247 38.66 13.79 5.43
N ASP A 248 39.10 12.85 4.61
CA ASP A 248 39.70 13.09 3.30
C ASP A 248 38.76 13.82 2.34
N ILE A 249 37.51 13.35 2.22
CA ILE A 249 36.48 13.99 1.39
C ILE A 249 36.13 15.39 1.93
N ARG A 250 36.06 15.52 3.26
CA ARG A 250 35.79 16.80 3.91
C ARG A 250 36.86 17.83 3.58
N ASP A 251 38.12 17.45 3.74
CA ASP A 251 39.28 18.32 3.55
C ASP A 251 39.44 18.68 2.07
N LEU A 252 39.27 17.71 1.15
CA LEU A 252 39.25 17.94 -0.31
C LEU A 252 38.16 18.92 -0.75
N SER A 253 37.00 18.89 -0.07
CA SER A 253 35.87 19.78 -0.37
C SER A 253 35.98 21.15 0.34
N GLY A 254 37.06 21.42 1.08
CA GLY A 254 37.24 22.66 1.84
C GLY A 254 36.23 22.84 2.97
N MET A 255 35.63 21.76 3.47
CA MET A 255 34.64 21.81 4.54
C MET A 255 35.31 21.91 5.91
N MET A 256 34.85 22.84 6.75
CA MET A 256 35.36 22.96 8.11
C MET A 256 34.88 21.78 8.98
N LYS A 257 35.73 21.31 9.90
CA LYS A 257 35.34 20.33 10.90
C LYS A 257 34.17 20.88 11.74
N TYR A 258 33.21 20.02 12.10
CA TYR A 258 32.13 20.42 12.99
C TYR A 258 32.69 20.81 14.37
N ILE A 259 32.40 22.03 14.81
CA ILE A 259 32.79 22.56 16.12
C ILE A 259 31.52 22.72 16.96
N PRO A 260 31.24 21.82 17.93
CA PRO A 260 30.00 21.83 18.71
C PRO A 260 29.73 23.15 19.45
N SER A 261 30.78 23.88 19.84
CA SER A 261 30.67 25.13 20.58
C SER A 261 30.13 26.31 19.78
N LEU A 262 30.15 26.26 18.45
CA LEU A 262 29.59 27.30 17.58
C LEU A 262 28.06 27.17 17.39
N ASP A 263 27.50 26.00 17.72
CA ASP A 263 26.11 25.64 17.42
C ASP A 263 25.19 25.75 18.64
N SER A 264 25.76 25.89 19.84
CA SER A 264 25.04 25.91 21.13
C SER A 264 24.11 27.12 21.32
N GLY A 265 24.28 28.19 20.51
CA GLY A 265 23.46 29.40 20.54
C GLY A 265 22.27 29.42 19.57
N GLN A 266 22.18 28.46 18.63
CA GLN A 266 21.06 28.43 17.69
C GLN A 266 19.82 27.83 18.35
N LYS A 267 18.80 28.66 18.61
CA LYS A 267 17.47 28.17 18.99
C LYS A 267 16.91 27.34 17.82
N ILE A 268 16.99 26.02 17.93
CA ILE A 268 16.25 25.11 17.06
C ILE A 268 14.78 25.44 17.28
N LEU A 269 14.14 26.06 16.29
CA LEU A 269 12.69 26.26 16.24
C LEU A 269 12.04 24.89 16.11
N VAL A 270 11.92 24.17 17.23
CA VAL A 270 11.06 23.00 17.33
C VAL A 270 9.64 23.54 17.25
N SER A 271 9.09 23.60 16.03
CA SER A 271 7.66 23.82 15.89
C SER A 271 6.97 22.73 16.70
N ARG A 272 6.32 23.10 17.81
CA ARG A 272 5.45 22.20 18.55
C ARG A 272 4.45 21.65 17.53
N ILE A 273 4.62 20.39 17.16
CA ILE A 273 3.57 19.65 16.48
C ILE A 273 2.50 19.49 17.56
N THR A 274 1.60 20.47 17.66
CA THR A 274 0.33 20.24 18.32
C THR A 274 -0.27 19.01 17.66
N PRO A 275 -0.74 18.01 18.43
CA PRO A 275 -1.49 16.93 17.84
C PRO A 275 -2.66 17.59 17.14
N ARG A 276 -2.63 17.65 15.80
CA ARG A 276 -3.84 17.91 15.05
C ARG A 276 -4.76 16.79 15.47
N ASN A 277 -5.77 17.16 16.24
CA ASN A 277 -6.93 16.35 16.52
C ASN A 277 -7.21 15.59 15.22
N PRO A 278 -7.13 14.25 15.19
CA PRO A 278 -7.47 13.53 13.99
C PRO A 278 -8.92 13.92 13.74
N LYS A 279 -9.13 14.86 12.79
CA LYS A 279 -10.42 14.94 12.13
C LYS A 279 -10.64 13.52 11.68
N THR A 280 -11.63 12.91 12.30
CA THR A 280 -12.25 11.65 11.97
C THR A 280 -12.66 11.73 10.51
N HIS A 281 -11.69 11.64 9.60
CA HIS A 281 -11.89 10.99 8.33
C HIS A 281 -11.84 9.49 8.64
N LEU A 282 -12.88 9.05 9.32
CA LEU A 282 -13.56 7.80 8.98
C LEU A 282 -13.87 7.90 7.48
N ALA A 283 -12.91 7.50 6.67
CA ALA A 283 -13.08 7.26 5.25
C ALA A 283 -12.22 6.05 4.88
N CYS A 284 -12.43 4.96 5.63
CA CYS A 284 -12.67 3.69 4.98
C CYS A 284 -14.19 3.60 4.78
N PRO A 285 -14.71 3.59 3.55
CA PRO A 285 -15.69 2.59 3.22
C PRO A 285 -14.90 1.31 2.88
N TYR A 286 -14.61 0.53 3.92
CA TYR A 286 -14.74 -0.91 3.74
C TYR A 286 -16.25 -1.19 3.77
N SER A 287 -16.87 -0.97 2.61
CA SER A 287 -18.13 -1.52 2.14
C SER A 287 -18.05 -1.59 0.62
#